data_AF-A0A2V6KGI9-F1
#
_entry.id   AF-A0A2V6KGI9-F1
#
_cell.length_a   1.000
_cell.length_b   1.000
_cell.length_c   1.000
_cell.angle_alpha   90.00
_cell.angle_beta   90.00
_cell.angle_gamma   90.00
#
_symmetry.space_group_name_H-M   'P 1'
#
loop_
_entity.id
_entity.type
_entity.pdbx_description
1 polymer ?
#
loop_
_entity_poly.entity_id
_entity_poly.type
_entity_poly.pdbx_seq_one_letter_code
_entity_poly.pdbx_strand_id
1 'polypeptide(L)'
;MGDPRNVAHAKKVSQEKHHKADHPAGKKAQQAQKKQPTAEESPAVKAAEPAKPEPKQLEKSLAVLAKLRELEFQSRGNIEKLAELSLTIEDELKQKAFVEPIGTLYSAQDAFHSKIVALIANYEAECERLKPKG
;
A
#
# COMPACT_ATOMS: atom_id res chain seq x y z
N MET A 1 46.89 -14.95 -29.80
CA MET A 1 45.59 -15.64 -29.65
C MET A 1 44.52 -14.58 -29.63
N GLY A 2 43.75 -14.46 -30.70
CA GLY A 2 42.54 -13.63 -30.71
C GLY A 2 41.31 -14.54 -30.65
N ASP A 3 40.31 -14.14 -29.88
CA ASP A 3 38.91 -14.37 -30.26
C ASP A 3 38.12 -13.05 -30.09
N PRO A 4 37.39 -12.57 -31.13
CA PRO A 4 37.00 -11.19 -31.32
C PRO A 4 35.47 -10.96 -31.25
N ARG A 5 34.74 -11.68 -30.40
CA ARG A 5 33.26 -11.65 -30.42
C ARG A 5 32.62 -11.58 -29.03
N ASN A 6 32.67 -10.42 -28.37
CA ASN A 6 31.47 -9.90 -27.67
C ASN A 6 31.56 -8.43 -27.17
N VAL A 7 32.26 -7.55 -27.87
CA VAL A 7 32.28 -6.10 -27.56
C VAL A 7 31.54 -5.31 -28.62
N ALA A 8 30.26 -5.60 -28.77
CA ALA A 8 29.37 -4.76 -29.55
C ALA A 8 27.95 -5.00 -29.08
N HIS A 9 27.43 -4.16 -28.18
CA HIS A 9 26.08 -3.60 -28.20
C HIS A 9 25.92 -2.54 -27.09
N ALA A 10 26.87 -1.61 -26.99
CA ALA A 10 26.62 -0.32 -26.33
C ALA A 10 25.90 0.60 -27.33
N LYS A 11 24.61 0.37 -27.54
CA LYS A 11 23.72 1.33 -28.21
C LYS A 11 22.62 1.74 -27.23
N LYS A 12 22.96 2.66 -26.32
CA LYS A 12 21.95 3.48 -25.63
C LYS A 12 21.34 4.42 -26.66
N VAL A 13 20.13 4.10 -27.12
CA VAL A 13 19.24 5.10 -27.74
C VAL A 13 18.48 5.76 -26.60
N SER A 14 19.00 6.89 -26.13
CA SER A 14 18.26 7.81 -25.26
C SER A 14 17.68 8.88 -26.17
N GLN A 15 16.42 8.72 -26.59
CA GLN A 15 15.66 9.85 -27.12
C GLN A 15 15.04 10.58 -25.94
N GLU A 16 15.76 11.58 -25.43
CA GLU A 16 15.20 12.63 -24.60
C GLU A 16 14.92 13.83 -25.51
N LYS A 17 13.64 14.02 -25.84
CA LYS A 17 13.10 15.31 -26.30
C LYS A 17 11.65 15.41 -25.82
N HIS A 18 11.35 16.40 -24.96
CA HIS A 18 10.75 17.64 -25.44
C HIS A 18 10.59 18.67 -24.29
N HIS A 19 11.34 19.75 -24.49
CA HIS A 19 11.02 21.17 -24.30
C HIS A 19 10.74 21.78 -22.90
N LYS A 20 11.59 22.78 -22.65
CA LYS A 20 11.53 23.83 -21.63
C LYS A 20 11.01 25.12 -22.30
N ALA A 21 10.10 25.82 -21.63
CA ALA A 21 9.75 27.24 -21.74
C ALA A 21 8.38 27.40 -21.03
N ASP A 22 8.03 28.41 -20.26
CA ASP A 22 8.63 29.64 -19.77
C ASP A 22 7.55 30.21 -18.80
N HIS A 23 7.91 30.74 -17.63
CA HIS A 23 6.97 31.49 -16.76
C HIS A 23 6.89 32.94 -17.30
N PRO A 24 5.76 33.68 -17.17
CA PRO A 24 5.65 34.57 -15.99
C PRO A 24 4.23 35.01 -15.53
N ALA A 25 4.20 35.38 -14.24
CA ALA A 25 3.54 36.54 -13.62
C ALA A 25 2.02 36.80 -13.73
N GLY A 26 1.32 36.57 -12.61
CA GLY A 26 0.64 37.60 -11.78
C GLY A 26 -0.44 38.53 -12.36
N LYS A 27 -1.62 38.55 -11.74
CA LYS A 27 -2.27 39.76 -11.16
C LYS A 27 -3.59 39.45 -10.44
N LYS A 28 -3.74 40.09 -9.27
CA LYS A 28 -4.99 40.26 -8.49
C LYS A 28 -6.05 40.99 -9.32
N ALA A 29 -7.33 40.68 -9.12
CA ALA A 29 -8.39 41.67 -8.86
C ALA A 29 -9.74 41.00 -8.55
N GLN A 30 -10.34 41.44 -7.45
CA GLN A 30 -11.72 41.24 -7.07
C GLN A 30 -12.66 41.96 -8.05
N GLN A 31 -13.85 41.43 -8.31
CA GLN A 31 -15.08 42.23 -8.24
C GLN A 31 -16.34 41.38 -8.19
N ALA A 32 -17.29 41.88 -7.41
CA ALA A 32 -18.49 41.22 -6.94
C ALA A 32 -19.72 41.58 -7.79
N GLN A 33 -20.76 40.77 -7.60
CA GLN A 33 -22.21 41.05 -7.76
C GLN A 33 -22.76 41.32 -9.17
N LYS A 34 -23.65 40.42 -9.63
CA LYS A 34 -25.11 40.67 -9.62
C LYS A 34 -25.91 39.47 -10.17
N LYS A 35 -26.97 39.14 -9.41
CA LYS A 35 -28.33 38.76 -9.84
C LYS A 35 -28.53 37.45 -10.62
N GLN A 36 -29.14 36.49 -9.91
CA GLN A 36 -30.21 35.60 -10.41
C GLN A 36 -31.27 36.39 -11.22
N PRO A 37 -31.96 35.78 -12.22
CA PRO A 37 -32.95 34.74 -11.90
C PRO A 37 -33.21 33.63 -12.96
N THR A 38 -33.88 32.59 -12.46
CA THR A 38 -34.87 31.70 -13.10
C THR A 38 -34.47 30.61 -14.12
N ALA A 39 -34.84 29.40 -13.71
CA ALA A 39 -35.51 28.33 -14.45
C ALA A 39 -34.71 27.42 -15.41
N GLU A 40 -34.78 26.13 -15.05
CA GLU A 40 -34.75 24.93 -15.91
C GLU A 40 -33.45 24.61 -16.66
N GLU A 41 -32.67 23.69 -16.09
CA GLU A 41 -32.46 22.39 -16.73
C GLU A 41 -31.93 21.39 -15.69
N SER A 42 -32.62 20.26 -15.54
CA SER A 42 -32.05 19.09 -14.88
C SER A 42 -30.77 18.67 -15.63
N PRO A 43 -29.83 18.04 -14.94
CA PRO A 43 -29.86 16.60 -15.03
C PRO A 43 -29.98 16.00 -13.64
N ALA A 44 -30.92 15.08 -13.55
CA ALA A 44 -30.95 14.06 -12.52
C ALA A 44 -29.51 13.64 -12.20
N VAL A 45 -29.17 13.72 -10.92
CA VAL A 45 -27.99 13.08 -10.36
C VAL A 45 -28.01 11.65 -10.87
N LYS A 46 -27.20 11.35 -11.88
CA LYS A 46 -26.83 9.98 -12.22
C LYS A 46 -26.26 9.46 -10.92
N ALA A 47 -27.06 8.69 -10.20
CA ALA A 47 -26.56 7.79 -9.19
C ALA A 47 -25.38 7.08 -9.88
N ALA A 48 -24.17 7.37 -9.42
CA ALA A 48 -22.98 6.75 -9.93
C ALA A 48 -23.14 5.26 -9.63
N GLU A 49 -23.61 4.53 -10.62
CA GLU A 49 -23.59 3.08 -10.64
C GLU A 49 -22.14 2.69 -10.31
N PRO A 50 -21.89 1.82 -9.32
CA PRO A 50 -20.53 1.46 -8.96
C PRO A 50 -19.86 0.90 -10.22
N ALA A 51 -18.87 1.65 -10.74
CA ALA A 51 -18.15 1.27 -11.94
C ALA A 51 -17.68 -0.17 -11.78
N LYS A 52 -18.01 -1.02 -12.76
CA LYS A 52 -17.65 -2.43 -12.77
C LYS A 52 -16.13 -2.52 -12.56
N PRO A 53 -15.65 -3.24 -11.53
CA PRO A 53 -14.24 -3.26 -11.22
C PRO A 53 -13.44 -3.78 -12.40
N GLU A 54 -12.40 -3.04 -12.80
CA GLU A 54 -11.54 -3.46 -13.91
C GLU A 54 -10.76 -4.73 -13.49
N PRO A 55 -10.60 -5.73 -14.37
CA PRO A 55 -9.86 -6.96 -14.04
C PRO A 55 -8.44 -6.70 -13.49
N LYS A 56 -7.76 -5.66 -14.00
CA LYS A 56 -6.44 -5.23 -13.51
C LYS A 56 -6.44 -4.72 -12.07
N GLN A 57 -7.59 -4.25 -11.57
CA GLN A 57 -7.72 -3.83 -10.17
C GLN A 57 -7.74 -5.03 -9.24
N LEU A 58 -8.46 -6.10 -9.61
CA LEU A 58 -8.52 -7.34 -8.83
C LEU A 58 -7.13 -8.00 -8.72
N GLU A 59 -6.38 -8.06 -9.82
CA GLU A 59 -5.01 -8.60 -9.82
C GLU A 59 -4.09 -7.86 -8.85
N LYS A 60 -4.15 -6.52 -8.84
CA LYS A 60 -3.39 -5.69 -7.89
C LYS A 60 -3.83 -5.95 -6.45
N SER A 61 -5.13 -6.07 -6.21
CA SER A 61 -5.65 -6.37 -4.88
C SER A 61 -5.16 -7.73 -4.38
N LEU A 62 -5.17 -8.76 -5.22
CA LEU A 62 -4.64 -10.08 -4.86
C LEU A 62 -3.14 -10.04 -4.53
N ALA A 63 -2.35 -9.21 -5.23
CA ALA A 63 -0.94 -9.01 -4.89
C ALA A 63 -0.75 -8.34 -3.51
N VAL A 64 -1.61 -7.39 -3.14
CA VAL A 64 -1.61 -6.80 -1.79
C VAL A 64 -1.98 -7.86 -0.75
N LEU A 65 -3.00 -8.67 -1.02
CA LEU A 65 -3.42 -9.76 -0.13
C LEU A 65 -2.28 -10.77 0.11
N ALA A 66 -1.51 -11.11 -0.94
CA ALA A 66 -0.35 -11.98 -0.80
C ALA A 66 0.70 -11.41 0.18
N LYS A 67 0.99 -10.10 0.10
CA LYS A 67 1.91 -9.43 1.03
C LYS A 67 1.37 -9.38 2.46
N LEU A 68 0.07 -9.17 2.63
CA LEU A 68 -0.55 -9.19 3.96
C LEU A 68 -0.41 -10.58 4.61
N ARG A 69 -0.65 -11.65 3.84
CA ARG A 69 -0.45 -13.04 4.32
C ARG A 69 1.01 -13.34 4.64
N GLU A 70 1.96 -12.82 3.86
CA GLU A 70 3.38 -12.94 4.18
C GLU A 70 3.72 -12.28 5.52
N LEU A 71 3.18 -11.08 5.78
CA LEU A 71 3.36 -10.39 7.06
C LEU A 71 2.71 -11.14 8.23
N GLU A 72 1.55 -11.77 8.04
CA GLU A 72 0.92 -12.62 9.05
C GLU A 72 1.79 -13.83 9.40
N PHE A 73 2.36 -14.51 8.40
CA PHE A 73 3.27 -15.62 8.61
C PHE A 73 4.53 -15.20 9.39
N GLN A 74 5.14 -14.07 8.99
CA GLN A 74 6.28 -13.51 9.71
C GLN A 74 5.91 -13.12 11.14
N SER A 75 4.72 -12.56 11.34
CA SER A 75 4.23 -12.20 12.67
C SER A 75 4.15 -13.40 13.60
N ARG A 76 3.65 -14.53 13.12
CA ARG A 76 3.60 -15.78 13.90
C ARG A 76 5.00 -16.23 14.29
N GLY A 77 5.93 -16.25 13.34
CA GLY A 77 7.33 -16.58 13.62
C GLY A 77 7.99 -15.62 14.61
N ASN A 78 7.62 -14.35 14.62
CA ASN A 78 8.12 -13.38 15.61
C ASN A 78 7.61 -13.67 17.03
N ILE A 79 6.35 -14.09 17.18
CA ILE A 79 5.80 -14.50 18.49
C ILE A 79 6.61 -15.67 19.06
N GLU A 80 6.87 -16.68 18.23
CA GLU A 80 7.65 -17.86 18.62
C GLU A 80 9.08 -17.47 19.04
N LYS A 81 9.76 -16.62 18.24
CA LYS A 81 11.10 -16.12 18.57
C LYS A 81 11.14 -15.27 19.83
N LEU A 82 10.14 -14.41 20.05
CA LEU A 82 10.06 -13.59 21.26
C LEU A 82 9.84 -14.44 22.51
N ALA A 83 9.07 -15.52 22.42
CA ALA A 83 8.91 -16.48 23.51
C ALA A 83 10.24 -17.17 23.83
N GLU A 84 10.96 -17.65 22.80
CA GLU A 84 12.28 -18.27 22.97
C GLU A 84 13.28 -17.30 23.61
N LEU A 85 13.38 -16.06 23.10
CA LEU A 85 14.27 -15.05 23.67
C LEU A 85 13.92 -14.71 25.12
N SER A 86 12.63 -14.72 25.48
CA SER A 86 12.20 -14.47 26.86
C SER A 86 12.76 -15.51 27.82
N LEU A 87 12.71 -16.79 27.45
CA LEU A 87 13.25 -17.90 28.25
C LEU A 87 14.78 -17.80 28.34
N THR A 88 15.46 -17.62 27.21
CA THR A 88 16.92 -17.51 27.18
C THR A 88 17.45 -16.35 28.02
N ILE A 89 16.80 -15.18 27.96
CA ILE A 89 17.20 -14.02 28.76
C ILE A 89 17.02 -14.27 30.26
N GLU A 90 15.93 -14.91 30.66
CA GLU A 90 15.68 -15.26 32.06
C GLU A 90 16.75 -16.24 32.58
N ASP A 91 17.09 -17.25 31.78
CA ASP A 91 18.07 -18.28 32.12
C ASP A 91 19.51 -17.74 32.19
N GLU A 92 19.93 -16.95 31.20
CA GLU A 92 21.31 -16.47 31.08
C GLU A 92 21.60 -15.32 32.05
N LEU A 93 20.76 -14.28 32.05
CA LEU A 93 21.06 -13.05 32.76
C LEU A 93 20.53 -13.08 34.19
N LYS A 94 19.47 -13.85 34.46
CA LYS A 94 18.77 -13.88 35.77
C LYS A 94 18.39 -12.49 36.29
N GLN A 95 18.25 -11.52 35.38
CA GLN A 95 17.92 -10.14 35.69
C GLN A 95 16.47 -9.86 35.31
N LYS A 96 15.67 -9.45 36.30
CA LYS A 96 14.26 -9.09 36.08
C LYS A 96 14.06 -7.82 35.25
N ALA A 97 15.12 -7.03 35.04
CA ALA A 97 15.06 -5.78 34.30
C ALA A 97 14.60 -5.94 32.84
N PHE A 98 14.78 -7.13 32.25
CA PHE A 98 14.41 -7.40 30.85
C PHE A 98 13.04 -8.06 30.70
N VAL A 99 12.44 -8.56 31.79
CA VAL A 99 11.15 -9.27 31.78
C VAL A 99 10.02 -8.37 31.27
N GLU A 100 9.94 -7.14 31.79
CA GLU A 100 8.90 -6.19 31.39
C GLU A 100 9.08 -5.68 29.93
N PRO A 101 10.29 -5.26 29.50
CA PRO A 101 10.53 -4.89 28.11
C PRO A 101 10.18 -6.02 27.12
N ILE A 102 10.61 -7.26 27.37
CA ILE A 102 10.35 -8.36 26.44
C ILE A 102 8.88 -8.79 26.45
N GLY A 103 8.22 -8.78 27.62
CA GLY A 103 6.79 -9.01 27.73
C GLY A 103 5.97 -7.96 26.97
N THR A 104 6.43 -6.69 26.98
CA THR A 104 5.82 -5.61 26.19
C THR A 104 5.96 -5.86 24.69
N LEU A 105 7.16 -6.27 24.24
CA LEU A 105 7.40 -6.61 22.84
C LEU A 105 6.54 -7.80 22.38
N TYR A 106 6.47 -8.85 23.20
CA TYR A 106 5.64 -10.01 22.95
C TYR A 106 4.16 -9.62 22.81
N SER A 107 3.65 -8.85 23.77
CA SER A 107 2.25 -8.40 23.78
C SER A 107 1.93 -7.51 22.56
N ALA A 108 2.86 -6.64 22.17
CA ALA A 108 2.70 -5.81 20.97
C ALA A 108 2.68 -6.64 19.69
N GLN A 109 3.53 -7.69 19.60
CA GLN A 109 3.56 -8.60 18.46
C GLN A 109 2.29 -9.46 18.37
N ASP A 110 1.77 -9.95 19.50
CA ASP A 110 0.51 -10.69 19.56
C ASP A 110 -0.69 -9.81 19.15
N ALA A 111 -0.73 -8.58 19.63
CA ALA A 111 -1.74 -7.60 19.20
C ALA A 111 -1.63 -7.25 17.71
N PHE A 112 -0.41 -7.14 17.16
CA PHE A 112 -0.19 -6.96 15.73
C PHE A 112 -0.70 -8.17 14.94
N HIS A 113 -0.40 -9.40 15.38
CA HIS A 113 -0.86 -10.64 14.75
C HIS A 113 -2.38 -10.69 14.66
N SER A 114 -3.07 -10.44 15.77
CA SER A 114 -4.53 -10.39 15.82
C SER A 114 -5.12 -9.37 14.84
N LYS A 115 -4.51 -8.18 14.75
CA LYS A 115 -4.97 -7.12 13.83
C LYS A 115 -4.72 -7.46 12.38
N ILE A 116 -3.59 -8.09 12.04
CA ILE A 116 -3.31 -8.42 10.64
C ILE A 116 -4.18 -9.57 10.13
N VAL A 117 -4.51 -10.55 10.98
CA VAL A 117 -5.49 -11.60 10.67
C VAL A 117 -6.86 -10.98 10.35
N ALA A 118 -7.33 -10.05 11.19
CA ALA A 118 -8.59 -9.35 10.95
C ALA A 118 -8.56 -8.50 9.66
N LEU A 119 -7.45 -7.81 9.39
CA LEU A 119 -7.26 -7.04 8.16
C LEU A 119 -7.30 -7.93 6.91
N ILE A 120 -6.62 -9.09 6.94
CA ILE A 120 -6.64 -10.07 5.85
C ILE A 120 -8.07 -10.53 5.57
N ALA A 121 -8.82 -10.93 6.60
CA ALA A 121 -10.20 -11.39 6.43
C ALA A 121 -11.11 -10.32 5.79
N ASN A 122 -11.00 -9.07 6.24
CA ASN A 122 -11.74 -7.95 5.66
C ASN A 122 -11.33 -7.67 4.20
N TYR A 123 -10.03 -7.76 3.90
CA TYR A 123 -9.49 -7.52 2.57
C TYR A 123 -9.88 -8.63 1.58
N GLU A 124 -9.93 -9.89 2.04
CA GLU A 124 -10.43 -11.03 1.28
C GLU A 124 -11.89 -10.84 0.88
N ALA A 125 -12.75 -10.45 1.83
CA ALA A 125 -14.15 -10.14 1.55
C ALA A 125 -14.31 -9.05 0.49
N GLU A 126 -13.45 -8.04 0.52
CA GLU A 126 -13.43 -6.97 -0.48
C GLU A 126 -12.95 -7.47 -1.86
N CYS A 127 -11.94 -8.33 -1.91
CA CYS A 127 -11.52 -9.00 -3.14
C CYS A 127 -12.65 -9.84 -3.74
N GLU A 128 -13.41 -10.59 -2.93
CA GLU A 128 -14.58 -11.34 -3.39
C GLU A 128 -15.67 -10.43 -3.96
N ARG A 129 -15.92 -9.26 -3.33
CA ARG A 129 -16.86 -8.26 -3.84
C ARG A 129 -16.46 -7.71 -5.22
N LEU A 130 -15.16 -7.61 -5.49
CA LEU A 130 -14.61 -7.14 -6.76
C LEU A 130 -14.65 -8.20 -7.87
N LYS A 131 -14.90 -9.48 -7.56
CA LYS A 131 -14.99 -10.51 -8.58
C LYS A 131 -16.22 -10.28 -9.46
N PRO A 132 -16.10 -10.42 -10.79
CA PRO A 132 -17.26 -10.35 -11.67
C PRO A 132 -18.23 -11.49 -11.32
N LYS A 133 -19.51 -11.15 -11.11
CA LYS A 133 -20.59 -12.13 -11.04
C LYS A 133 -20.74 -12.74 -12.43
N GLY A 134 -20.42 -14.03 -12.54
CA GLY A 134 -20.69 -14.85 -13.73
C GLY A 134 -22.19 -15.01 -13.93
#